data_AF-A0A523P9Q4-F1
#
_entry.id   AF-A0A523P9Q4-F1
#
_cell.length_a   1.000
_cell.length_b   1.000
_cell.length_c   1.000
_cell.angle_alpha   90.00
_cell.angle_beta   90.00
_cell.angle_gamma   90.00
#
_symmetry.space_group_name_H-M   'P 1'
#
loop_
_entity.id
_entity.type
_entity.pdbx_description
1 polymer ?
#
loop_
_entity_poly.entity_id
_entity_poly.type
_entity_poly.pdbx_seq_one_letter_code
_entity_poly.pdbx_strand_id
1 'polypeptide(L)' 'MTILLKMSAWRLDLRTGRFMDQAASWRDVDARVRTAIESAWTRLRSEWDSMYPENPVGDRE' A
#
# COMPACT_ATOMS: atom_id res chain seq x y z
N MET A 1 -0.75 4.15 2.40
CA MET A 1 -0.99 3.03 3.34
C MET A 1 0.23 2.80 4.20
N THR A 2 0.08 2.50 5.49
CA THR A 2 1.19 2.14 6.37
C THR A 2 1.16 0.64 6.67
N ILE A 3 2.28 -0.04 6.46
CA ILE A 3 2.50 -1.45 6.80
C ILE A 3 3.27 -1.46 8.12
N LEU A 4 2.74 -2.11 9.14
CA LEU A 4 3.39 -2.27 10.45
C LEU A 4 3.77 -3.74 10.65
N LEU A 5 5.04 -4.01 10.93
CA LEU A 5 5.52 -5.34 11.28
C LEU A 5 6.55 -5.26 12.40
N LYS A 6 6.20 -5.79 13.57
CA LYS A 6 7.02 -5.70 14.79
C LYS A 6 7.37 -4.23 15.11
N MET A 7 8.65 -3.86 14.98
CA MET A 7 9.17 -2.51 15.23
C MET A 7 9.32 -1.68 13.95
N SER A 8 9.00 -2.27 12.79
CA SER A 8 9.16 -1.63 11.49
C SER A 8 7.84 -1.05 11.00
N ALA A 9 7.92 0.13 10.40
CA ALA A 9 6.82 0.79 9.72
C ALA A 9 7.28 1.20 8.32
N TRP A 10 6.48 0.89 7.32
CA TRP A 10 6.74 1.30 5.93
C TRP A 10 5.52 1.97 5.33
N ARG A 11 5.73 3.09 4.66
CA ARG A 11 4.66 3.81 3.96
C ARG A 11 4.69 3.46 2.49
N LEU A 12 3.57 2.96 2.01
CA LEU A 12 3.36 2.56 0.63
C LEU A 12 2.33 3.48 -0.03
N ASP A 13 2.67 4.00 -1.18
CA ASP A 13 1.78 4.73 -2.06
C ASP A 13 0.83 3.74 -2.76
N LEU A 14 -0.48 3.91 -2.53
CA LEU A 14 -1.51 3.05 -3.13
C LEU A 14 -1.74 3.32 -4.62
N ARG A 15 -1.36 4.50 -5.12
CA ARG A 15 -1.45 4.85 -6.54
C ARG A 15 -0.33 4.20 -7.32
N THR A 16 0.91 4.32 -6.82
CA THR A 16 2.10 3.89 -7.56
C THR A 16 2.64 2.51 -7.13
N GLY A 17 2.20 1.98 -5.99
CA GLY A 17 2.72 0.74 -5.41
C GLY A 17 4.16 0.85 -4.90
N ARG A 18 4.69 2.07 -4.78
CA ARG A 18 6.06 2.36 -4.36
C ARG A 18 6.12 2.75 -2.89
N PHE A 19 7.23 2.44 -2.24
CA PHE A 19 7.49 2.95 -0.90
C PHE A 19 7.79 4.45 -0.96
N MET A 20 7.25 5.19 0.01
CA MET A 20 7.52 6.61 0.20
C MET A 20 8.81 6.84 0.99
N ASP A 21 9.25 5.84 1.76
CA ASP A 21 10.47 5.88 2.55
C ASP A 21 11.66 5.45 1.68
N GLN A 22 12.70 6.29 1.57
CA GLN A 22 13.84 6.07 0.66
C GLN A 22 14.63 4.77 0.93
N ALA A 23 14.64 4.29 2.18
CA ALA A 23 15.33 3.06 2.56
C ALA A 23 14.45 1.81 2.47
N ALA A 24 13.16 1.96 2.19
CA ALA A 24 12.21 0.85 2.23
C ALA A 24 12.16 0.10 0.89
N SER A 25 12.36 -1.21 0.95
CA SER A 25 12.24 -2.08 -0.20
C SER A 25 11.27 -3.22 0.08
N TRP A 26 10.64 -3.74 -0.98
CA TRP A 26 9.85 -4.97 -0.90
C TRP A 26 10.70 -6.18 -0.44
N ARG A 27 12.03 -6.08 -0.50
CA ARG A 27 12.94 -7.10 0.03
C ARG A 27 12.97 -7.14 1.56
N ASP A 28 12.62 -6.05 2.22
CA ASP A 28 12.59 -5.95 3.69
C ASP A 28 11.24 -6.39 4.28
N VAL A 29 10.25 -6.62 3.41
CA VAL A 29 8.91 -7.07 3.77
C VAL A 29 8.79 -8.57 3.49
N ASP A 30 8.23 -9.32 4.44
CA ASP A 30 7.98 -10.75 4.27
C ASP A 30 7.16 -11.03 3.01
N ALA A 31 7.58 -12.04 2.23
CA ALA A 31 6.95 -12.37 0.95
C ALA A 31 5.45 -12.66 1.10
N ARG A 32 5.00 -13.26 2.21
CA ARG A 32 3.57 -13.54 2.46
C ARG A 32 2.79 -12.24 2.67
N VAL A 33 3.38 -11.27 3.36
CA VAL A 33 2.77 -9.95 3.56
C VAL A 33 2.66 -9.23 2.22
N ARG A 34 3.72 -9.27 1.41
CA ARG A 34 3.68 -8.73 0.06
C ARG A 34 2.57 -9.37 -0.78
N THR A 35 2.48 -10.70 -0.83
CA THR A 35 1.44 -11.41 -1.59
C THR A 35 0.03 -11.07 -1.09
N ALA A 36 -0.17 -10.95 0.22
CA ALA A 36 -1.46 -10.54 0.79
C ALA A 36 -1.85 -9.11 0.41
N ILE A 37 -0.87 -8.19 0.36
CA ILE A 37 -1.10 -6.81 -0.08
C ILE A 37 -1.41 -6.76 -1.58
N GLU A 38 -0.65 -7.48 -2.41
CA GLU A 38 -0.87 -7.55 -3.85
C GLU A 38 -2.25 -8.16 -4.17
N SER A 39 -2.67 -9.22 -3.48
CA SER A 39 -3.99 -9.85 -3.70
C SER A 39 -5.16 -8.98 -3.22
N ALA A 40 -4.94 -8.13 -2.21
CA ALA A 40 -5.93 -7.19 -1.69
C ALA A 40 -5.85 -5.80 -2.35
N TRP A 41 -4.97 -5.58 -3.33
CA TRP A 41 -4.61 -4.24 -3.81
C TRP A 41 -5.82 -3.44 -4.29
N THR A 42 -6.66 -4.05 -5.12
CA THR A 42 -7.89 -3.41 -5.63
C THR A 42 -8.84 -3.02 -4.50
N ARG A 43 -8.99 -3.90 -3.50
CA ARG A 43 -9.82 -3.60 -2.32
C ARG A 43 -9.24 -2.43 -1.53
N LEU A 44 -7.94 -2.44 -1.26
CA LEU A 44 -7.27 -1.35 -0.52
C LEU A 44 -7.46 0.01 -1.19
N ARG A 45 -7.36 0.06 -2.53
CA ARG A 45 -7.65 1.29 -3.29
C ARG A 45 -9.12 1.68 -3.18
N SER A 46 -10.04 0.75 -3.35
CA SER A 46 -11.48 1.03 -3.29
C SER A 46 -11.94 1.53 -1.91
N GLU A 47 -11.42 0.94 -0.82
CA GLU A 47 -11.69 1.41 0.54
C GLU A 47 -11.13 2.81 0.76
N TRP A 48 -9.91 3.09 0.26
CA TRP A 48 -9.33 4.43 0.31
C TRP A 48 -10.19 5.45 -0.43
N ASP A 49 -10.60 5.15 -1.66
CA ASP A 49 -11.42 6.03 -2.48
C ASP A 49 -12.79 6.29 -1.85
N SER A 50 -13.35 5.29 -1.17
CA SER A 50 -14.60 5.46 -0.41
C SER A 50 -14.43 6.34 0.82
N MET A 51 -13.27 6.29 1.49
CA MET A 51 -12.99 7.11 2.68
C MET A 51 -12.61 8.55 2.31
N TYR A 52 -11.94 8.74 1.17
CA TYR A 52 -11.40 10.02 0.71
C TYR A 52 -11.79 10.29 -0.75
N PRO A 53 -13.08 10.53 -1.04
CA PRO A 53 -13.57 10.71 -2.40
C PRO A 53 -12.97 11.93 -3.11
N GLU A 54 -12.45 12.92 -2.38
CA GLU A 54 -11.76 14.07 -2.93
C GLU A 54 -10.34 13.77 -3.46
N ASN A 55 -9.75 12.64 -3.04
CA ASN A 55 -8.40 12.22 -3.46
C ASN A 55 -8.33 10.71 -3.73
N PRO A 56 -9.00 10.23 -4.79
CA PRO A 56 -9.01 8.82 -5.14
C PRO A 56 -7.64 8.38 -5.68
N VAL A 57 -7.19 7.20 -5.26
CA VAL A 57 -5.96 6.52 -5.66
C VAL A 57 -6.24 5.37 -6.63
N GLY A 58 -7.48 4.90 -6.76
CA GLY A 58 -7.90 4.05 -7.86
C GLY A 58 -7.72 4.73 -9.21
N ASP A 59 -7.49 3.93 -10.25
CA ASP A 59 -7.56 4.44 -11.62
C ASP A 59 -8.98 4.94 -11.87
N ARG A 60 -9.11 6.23 -12.20
CA ARG A 60 -10.19 6.66 -13.08
C ARG A 60 -9.81 6.16 -14.47
N GLU A 61 -10.08 4.89 -14.76
CA GLU A 61 -10.15 4.43 -16.15
C GLU A 61 -11.24 5.23 -16.90
#